data_AF-A0A2I0KSF1-F1
#
_entry.id   AF-A0A2I0KSF1-F1
#
_cell.length_a   1.000
_cell.length_b   1.000
_cell.length_c   1.000
_cell.angle_alpha   90.00
_cell.angle_beta   90.00
_cell.angle_gamma   90.00
#
_symmetry.space_group_name_H-M   'P 1'
#
loop_
_entity.id
_entity.type
_entity.pdbx_description
1 polymer ?
#
loop_
_entity_poly.entity_id
_entity_poly.type
_entity_poly.pdbx_seq_one_letter_code
_entity_poly.pdbx_strand_id
1 'polypeptide(L)'
;MIAEEFSKLSPAEVMITDASCHFFFHVVPETPPNSLIQRLTLTWAHDTLTALKLICNLHAVRGTGKSDKEGFHTVARWLFKNHPRTLTYNVGPLANFGYFNDLPEIIYRLLEGPDVRRVQKQEWEKRKWSSRLCSKSQMTEDRNKSRKLESPAPSNGRPEEVWKLQREETIAKAEKVINRYNQDGDFRLLHEKVSEHFAQYLKSDVEFLNSGELNEVGLAAKWCPSTDSSFDQSTLLCESIALLIFSRELRREVLVPLRKALELPKVYMSPKNWGEIPFNRVPSVAMKLYVSKFFKHYNERFRECLENVKLGKGKSQSGFSYPRDNPVVGRLDHRDGREVAELHWKRMVENLLKAGKLENCIAACDVYGSMRGTPMEVSVALSILVAKNWNLSSDQIVKRIFVFSDMEFEEASMNPWETYYQVIRRKFEEAGCGDSIPQIVFWNLRDSQSTPVTATQDGVALVSEFSENLVSMFLDNDGEINPEKIMLDAISGEQYQKLVVVD
;
A
#
# COMPACT_ATOMS: atom_id res chain seq x y z
N MET A 1 -38.64 -3.76 -8.76
CA MET A 1 -37.67 -4.87 -8.76
C MET A 1 -36.37 -4.55 -8.04
N ILE A 2 -35.72 -3.38 -8.22
CA ILE A 2 -34.53 -3.00 -7.42
C ILE A 2 -34.91 -2.61 -5.98
N ALA A 3 -36.14 -2.13 -5.74
CA ALA A 3 -36.62 -1.76 -4.40
C ALA A 3 -37.01 -2.94 -3.49
N GLU A 4 -37.21 -4.16 -4.04
CA GLU A 4 -37.63 -5.34 -3.25
C GLU A 4 -36.46 -6.20 -2.76
N GLU A 5 -35.24 -5.98 -3.25
CA GLU A 5 -34.03 -6.64 -2.73
C GLU A 5 -33.46 -5.96 -1.48
N PHE A 6 -33.87 -4.72 -1.18
CA PHE A 6 -33.46 -4.01 0.05
C PHE A 6 -34.15 -4.51 1.33
N SER A 7 -35.16 -5.39 1.24
CA SER A 7 -35.94 -5.85 2.40
C SER A 7 -35.46 -7.17 3.01
N LYS A 8 -34.31 -7.71 2.58
CA LYS A 8 -33.76 -9.00 3.07
C LYS A 8 -32.48 -8.88 3.89
N LEU A 9 -32.01 -7.66 4.13
CA LEU A 9 -30.86 -7.40 4.97
C LEU A 9 -31.29 -7.40 6.45
N SER A 10 -30.49 -8.07 7.27
CA SER A 10 -30.67 -8.24 8.72
C SER A 10 -30.79 -6.87 9.42
N PRO A 11 -31.53 -6.73 10.54
CA PRO A 11 -31.62 -5.48 11.29
C PRO A 11 -30.27 -4.88 11.75
N ALA A 12 -29.18 -5.66 11.69
CA ALA A 12 -27.82 -5.18 11.97
C ALA A 12 -27.20 -4.36 10.81
N GLU A 13 -27.77 -4.39 9.60
CA GLU A 13 -27.23 -3.74 8.40
C GLU A 13 -27.76 -2.31 8.19
N VAL A 14 -28.62 -1.80 9.10
CA VAL A 14 -29.40 -0.57 8.91
C VAL A 14 -28.81 0.69 9.57
N MET A 15 -27.65 0.66 10.24
CA MET A 15 -27.18 1.82 11.03
C MET A 15 -25.71 2.23 10.80
N ILE A 16 -25.33 2.52 9.54
CA ILE A 16 -24.22 3.44 9.23
C ILE A 16 -24.69 4.36 8.10
N THR A 17 -25.01 5.61 8.42
CA THR A 17 -25.71 6.55 7.54
C THR A 17 -24.84 7.19 6.46
N ASP A 18 -23.56 6.80 6.29
CA ASP A 18 -22.69 7.29 5.22
C ASP A 18 -21.84 6.16 4.60
N ALA A 19 -22.09 5.88 3.32
CA ALA A 19 -21.35 4.88 2.54
C ALA A 19 -19.84 5.21 2.46
N SER A 20 -19.49 6.49 2.52
CA SER A 20 -18.12 6.99 2.42
C SER A 20 -17.30 6.61 3.65
N CYS A 21 -17.85 6.84 4.86
CA CYS A 21 -17.26 6.37 6.11
C CYS A 21 -17.06 4.85 6.09
N HIS A 22 -18.06 4.10 5.63
CA HIS A 22 -17.95 2.65 5.55
C HIS A 22 -16.82 2.19 4.61
N PHE A 23 -16.66 2.81 3.44
CA PHE A 23 -15.52 2.57 2.56
C PHE A 23 -14.19 2.90 3.24
N PHE A 24 -14.11 4.05 3.92
CA PHE A 24 -12.88 4.52 4.58
C PHE A 24 -12.45 3.63 5.76
N PHE A 25 -13.35 3.00 6.51
CA PHE A 25 -12.96 2.17 7.67
C PHE A 25 -12.92 0.66 7.39
N HIS A 26 -13.51 0.17 6.30
CA HIS A 26 -13.61 -1.29 6.07
C HIS A 26 -12.80 -1.78 4.88
N VAL A 27 -12.48 -0.92 3.92
CA VAL A 27 -11.56 -1.31 2.84
C VAL A 27 -10.15 -1.34 3.42
N VAL A 28 -9.53 -2.51 3.46
CA VAL A 28 -8.16 -2.69 3.97
C VAL A 28 -7.31 -3.45 2.95
N PRO A 29 -5.96 -3.42 3.06
CA PRO A 29 -5.12 -4.30 2.26
C PRO A 29 -5.61 -5.75 2.42
N GLU A 30 -5.80 -6.44 1.30
CA GLU A 30 -6.40 -7.79 1.17
C GLU A 30 -7.93 -7.87 1.05
N THR A 31 -8.67 -6.74 1.10
CA THR A 31 -10.11 -6.74 0.79
C THR A 31 -10.35 -7.35 -0.60
N PRO A 32 -11.26 -8.34 -0.74
CA PRO A 32 -11.54 -8.96 -2.02
C PRO A 32 -12.01 -7.94 -3.08
N PRO A 33 -11.56 -8.06 -4.35
CA PRO A 33 -11.93 -7.13 -5.42
C PRO A 33 -13.44 -6.89 -5.56
N ASN A 34 -14.26 -7.92 -5.41
CA ASN A 34 -15.72 -7.79 -5.53
C ASN A 34 -16.33 -6.94 -4.40
N SER A 35 -15.89 -7.17 -3.15
CA SER A 35 -16.32 -6.39 -1.97
C SER A 35 -15.91 -4.93 -2.13
N LEU A 36 -14.66 -4.70 -2.58
CA LEU A 36 -14.13 -3.37 -2.85
C LEU A 36 -14.96 -2.61 -3.89
N ILE A 37 -15.27 -3.26 -5.02
CA ILE A 37 -16.07 -2.64 -6.09
C ILE A 37 -17.51 -2.38 -5.64
N GLN A 38 -18.12 -3.27 -4.87
CA GLN A 38 -19.47 -3.08 -4.34
C GLN A 38 -19.53 -1.85 -3.42
N ARG A 39 -18.59 -1.75 -2.47
CA ARG A 39 -18.50 -0.60 -1.55
C ARG A 39 -18.22 0.70 -2.30
N LEU A 40 -17.33 0.65 -3.29
CA LEU A 40 -17.05 1.82 -4.14
C LEU A 40 -18.30 2.27 -4.90
N THR A 41 -19.05 1.34 -5.47
CA THR A 41 -20.26 1.65 -6.25
C THR A 41 -21.31 2.35 -5.39
N LEU A 42 -21.50 1.89 -4.13
CA LEU A 42 -22.40 2.53 -3.17
C LEU A 42 -21.90 3.93 -2.78
N THR A 43 -20.60 4.08 -2.56
CA THR A 43 -19.99 5.37 -2.20
C THR A 43 -20.09 6.37 -3.35
N TRP A 44 -19.86 5.93 -4.58
CA TRP A 44 -19.95 6.75 -5.79
C TRP A 44 -21.38 7.23 -6.04
N ALA A 45 -22.38 6.39 -5.79
CA ALA A 45 -23.78 6.77 -5.91
C ALA A 45 -24.22 7.80 -4.86
N HIS A 46 -23.55 7.83 -3.70
CA HIS A 46 -23.83 8.78 -2.63
C HIS A 46 -23.15 10.15 -2.88
N ASP A 47 -21.83 10.15 -3.07
CA ASP A 47 -21.07 11.35 -3.42
C ASP A 47 -19.86 10.98 -4.30
N THR A 48 -19.92 11.36 -5.57
CA THR A 48 -18.90 11.07 -6.57
C THR A 48 -17.55 11.71 -6.25
N LEU A 49 -17.54 12.93 -5.70
CA LEU A 49 -16.30 13.64 -5.42
C LEU A 49 -15.60 13.03 -4.21
N THR A 50 -16.36 12.73 -3.16
CA THR A 50 -15.83 12.03 -1.98
C THR A 50 -15.36 10.62 -2.35
N ALA A 51 -16.10 9.89 -3.18
CA ALA A 51 -15.65 8.59 -3.69
C ALA A 51 -14.32 8.68 -4.45
N LEU A 52 -14.15 9.69 -5.32
CA LEU A 52 -12.89 9.92 -6.05
C LEU A 52 -11.73 10.26 -5.10
N LYS A 53 -11.98 11.05 -4.06
CA LYS A 53 -11.00 11.35 -3.02
C LYS A 53 -10.60 10.08 -2.25
N LEU A 54 -11.56 9.21 -1.94
CA LEU A 54 -11.31 7.93 -1.27
C LEU A 54 -10.53 6.94 -2.14
N ILE A 55 -10.77 6.91 -3.46
CA ILE A 55 -9.92 6.16 -4.41
C ILE A 55 -8.47 6.64 -4.33
N CYS A 56 -8.24 7.95 -4.27
CA CYS A 56 -6.90 8.51 -4.16
C CYS A 56 -6.26 8.22 -2.80
N ASN A 57 -7.04 8.30 -1.71
CA ASN A 57 -6.59 7.95 -0.36
C ASN A 57 -6.19 6.47 -0.24
N LEU A 58 -6.91 5.56 -0.90
CA LEU A 58 -6.60 4.13 -0.93
C LEU A 58 -5.17 3.87 -1.39
N HIS A 59 -4.72 4.62 -2.39
CA HIS A 59 -3.38 4.47 -2.97
C HIS A 59 -2.32 5.39 -2.40
N ALA A 60 -2.72 6.46 -1.71
CA ALA A 60 -1.80 7.51 -1.31
C ALA A 60 -0.67 6.96 -0.42
N VAL A 61 0.58 7.20 -0.83
CA VAL A 61 1.78 6.67 -0.18
C VAL A 61 2.57 7.72 0.60
N ARG A 62 2.15 8.99 0.50
CA ARG A 62 2.81 10.16 1.11
C ARG A 62 1.85 10.81 2.10
N GLY A 63 1.71 10.24 3.30
CA GLY A 63 0.82 10.74 4.34
C GLY A 63 -0.35 9.80 4.64
N THR A 64 -1.55 10.35 4.88
CA THR A 64 -2.77 9.72 5.45
C THR A 64 -3.44 8.63 4.59
N GLY A 65 -2.77 8.13 3.55
CA GLY A 65 -3.30 7.10 2.66
C GLY A 65 -3.04 5.68 3.13
N LYS A 66 -3.76 4.73 2.51
CA LYS A 66 -3.75 3.31 2.88
C LYS A 66 -2.66 2.49 2.18
N SER A 67 -2.02 3.07 1.16
CA SER A 67 -0.98 2.40 0.36
C SER A 67 -1.40 1.03 -0.23
N ASP A 68 -2.71 0.80 -0.43
CA ASP A 68 -3.23 -0.42 -1.04
C ASP A 68 -3.12 -0.34 -2.57
N LYS A 69 -1.97 -0.83 -3.05
CA LYS A 69 -1.67 -0.85 -4.48
C LYS A 69 -2.63 -1.75 -5.27
N GLU A 70 -2.97 -2.94 -4.79
CA GLU A 70 -3.79 -3.88 -5.59
C GLU A 70 -5.26 -3.44 -5.60
N GLY A 71 -5.77 -2.95 -4.47
CA GLY A 71 -7.07 -2.30 -4.41
C GLY A 71 -7.15 -1.10 -5.34
N PHE A 72 -6.12 -0.24 -5.35
CA PHE A 72 -6.05 0.91 -6.26
C PHE A 72 -6.18 0.53 -7.74
N HIS A 73 -5.42 -0.46 -8.21
CA HIS A 73 -5.50 -0.88 -9.61
C HIS A 73 -6.85 -1.53 -9.95
N THR A 74 -7.50 -2.15 -8.96
CA THR A 74 -8.86 -2.69 -9.11
C THR A 74 -9.88 -1.57 -9.29
N VAL A 75 -9.84 -0.54 -8.43
CA VAL A 75 -10.75 0.61 -8.53
C VAL A 75 -10.45 1.49 -9.76
N ALA A 76 -9.19 1.64 -10.16
CA ALA A 76 -8.81 2.38 -11.37
C ALA A 76 -9.39 1.73 -12.64
N ARG A 77 -9.43 0.39 -12.70
CA ARG A 77 -10.10 -0.33 -13.80
C ARG A 77 -11.61 -0.12 -13.80
N TRP A 78 -12.23 -0.14 -12.62
CA TRP A 78 -13.66 0.15 -12.48
C TRP A 78 -13.96 1.59 -12.91
N LEU A 79 -13.10 2.55 -12.52
CA LEU A 79 -13.22 3.94 -12.91
C LEU A 79 -13.06 4.11 -14.42
N PHE A 80 -12.10 3.42 -15.06
CA PHE A 80 -12.00 3.43 -16.52
C PHE A 80 -13.26 2.86 -17.19
N LYS A 81 -13.84 1.78 -16.64
CA LYS A 81 -15.00 1.12 -17.24
C LYS A 81 -16.27 1.95 -17.15
N ASN A 82 -16.48 2.68 -16.05
CA ASN A 82 -17.74 3.40 -15.78
C ASN A 82 -17.61 4.92 -15.97
N HIS A 83 -16.45 5.49 -15.67
CA HIS A 83 -16.16 6.94 -15.63
C HIS A 83 -14.79 7.26 -16.27
N PRO A 84 -14.57 6.88 -17.56
CA PRO A 84 -13.25 6.94 -18.20
C PRO A 84 -12.65 8.35 -18.24
N ARG A 85 -13.48 9.36 -18.47
CA ARG A 85 -13.07 10.76 -18.48
C ARG A 85 -12.60 11.22 -17.11
N THR A 86 -13.34 10.89 -16.05
CA THR A 86 -12.92 11.15 -14.68
C THR A 86 -11.55 10.52 -14.38
N LEU A 87 -11.28 9.26 -14.75
CA LEU A 87 -9.92 8.69 -14.59
C LEU A 87 -8.86 9.50 -15.36
N THR A 88 -9.19 9.85 -16.59
CA THR A 88 -8.25 10.44 -17.56
C THR A 88 -7.84 11.87 -17.20
N TYR A 89 -8.79 12.72 -16.79
CA TYR A 89 -8.49 14.09 -16.36
C TYR A 89 -7.77 14.16 -15.01
N ASN A 90 -7.81 13.08 -14.22
CA ASN A 90 -7.11 13.00 -12.93
C ASN A 90 -5.77 12.25 -12.98
N VAL A 91 -5.23 11.93 -14.17
CA VAL A 91 -3.92 11.27 -14.33
C VAL A 91 -2.81 11.96 -13.52
N GLY A 92 -2.78 13.30 -13.53
CA GLY A 92 -1.79 14.08 -12.78
C GLY A 92 -1.94 13.97 -11.26
N PRO A 93 -3.11 14.31 -10.68
CA PRO A 93 -3.40 14.04 -9.28
C PRO A 93 -3.08 12.60 -8.84
N LEU A 94 -3.49 11.59 -9.62
CA LEU A 94 -3.26 10.18 -9.31
C LEU A 94 -1.76 9.83 -9.21
N ALA A 95 -0.94 10.36 -10.12
CA ALA A 95 0.51 10.18 -10.08
C ALA A 95 1.17 10.85 -8.86
N ASN A 96 0.57 11.93 -8.34
CA ASN A 96 1.05 12.63 -7.15
C ASN A 96 0.71 11.89 -5.86
N PHE A 97 -0.50 11.34 -5.75
CA PHE A 97 -0.90 10.51 -4.60
C PHE A 97 -0.07 9.23 -4.50
N GLY A 98 0.12 8.55 -5.63
CA GLY A 98 0.93 7.35 -5.73
C GLY A 98 2.33 7.60 -6.32
N TYR A 99 2.62 6.87 -7.38
CA TYR A 99 3.83 6.99 -8.17
C TYR A 99 3.50 7.10 -9.67
N PHE A 100 4.42 7.70 -10.42
CA PHE A 100 4.40 7.65 -11.89
C PHE A 100 4.36 6.22 -12.45
N ASN A 101 4.80 5.21 -11.68
CA ASN A 101 4.71 3.80 -12.09
C ASN A 101 3.27 3.31 -12.28
N ASP A 102 2.31 3.93 -11.60
CA ASP A 102 0.94 3.44 -11.64
C ASP A 102 0.26 3.77 -12.97
N LEU A 103 0.68 4.84 -13.65
CA LEU A 103 0.17 5.21 -14.97
C LEU A 103 0.39 4.13 -16.05
N PRO A 104 1.62 3.64 -16.31
CA PRO A 104 1.82 2.54 -17.24
C PRO A 104 1.23 1.22 -16.73
N GLU A 105 1.14 1.02 -15.41
CA GLU A 105 0.52 -0.18 -14.83
C GLU A 105 -0.99 -0.23 -15.05
N ILE A 106 -1.70 0.91 -14.98
CA ILE A 106 -3.11 1.03 -15.32
C ILE A 106 -3.34 0.63 -16.78
N ILE A 107 -2.60 1.22 -17.73
CA ILE A 107 -2.72 0.90 -19.16
C ILE A 107 -2.40 -0.59 -19.40
N TYR A 108 -1.31 -1.08 -18.81
CA TYR A 108 -0.90 -2.48 -18.91
C TYR A 108 -1.99 -3.44 -18.41
N ARG A 109 -2.61 -3.18 -17.26
CA ARG A 109 -3.69 -4.01 -16.73
C ARG A 109 -4.97 -3.90 -17.56
N LEU A 110 -5.30 -2.72 -18.09
CA LEU A 110 -6.44 -2.57 -18.99
C LEU A 110 -6.30 -3.49 -20.21
N LEU A 111 -5.10 -3.66 -20.74
CA LEU A 111 -4.81 -4.53 -21.87
C LEU A 111 -4.71 -6.01 -21.50
N GLU A 112 -3.94 -6.37 -20.46
CA GLU A 112 -3.65 -7.78 -20.14
C GLU A 112 -4.62 -8.43 -19.16
N GLY A 113 -5.43 -7.66 -18.45
CA GLY A 113 -6.38 -8.16 -17.47
C GLY A 113 -5.98 -7.91 -16.01
N PRO A 114 -6.89 -8.14 -15.05
CA PRO A 114 -6.72 -7.72 -13.66
C PRO A 114 -5.67 -8.57 -12.93
N ASP A 115 -5.60 -9.85 -13.29
CA ASP A 115 -4.79 -10.85 -12.59
C ASP A 115 -3.40 -11.06 -13.21
N VAL A 116 -3.03 -10.27 -14.23
CA VAL A 116 -1.80 -10.48 -15.01
C VAL A 116 -0.55 -10.56 -14.13
N ARG A 117 -0.44 -9.69 -13.11
CA ARG A 117 0.70 -9.69 -12.18
C ARG A 117 0.72 -10.91 -11.27
N ARG A 118 -0.47 -11.37 -10.83
CA ARG A 118 -0.62 -12.57 -10.00
C ARG A 118 -0.22 -13.82 -10.80
N VAL A 119 -0.71 -13.95 -12.02
CA VAL A 119 -0.39 -15.07 -12.93
C VAL A 119 1.11 -15.09 -13.25
N GLN A 120 1.69 -13.95 -13.66
CA GLN A 120 3.12 -13.85 -13.96
C GLN A 120 4.00 -14.23 -12.76
N LYS A 121 3.63 -13.80 -11.55
CA LYS A 121 4.34 -14.16 -10.33
C LYS A 121 4.28 -15.66 -10.07
N GLN A 122 3.12 -16.28 -10.19
CA GLN A 122 2.94 -17.72 -10.01
C GLN A 122 3.74 -18.53 -11.05
N GLU A 123 3.75 -18.12 -12.31
CA GLU A 123 4.56 -18.75 -13.35
C GLU A 123 6.05 -18.64 -13.06
N TRP A 124 6.52 -17.46 -12.65
CA TRP A 124 7.91 -17.26 -12.29
C TRP A 124 8.32 -18.11 -11.08
N GLU A 125 7.47 -18.21 -10.07
CA GLU A 125 7.69 -19.07 -8.89
C GLU A 125 7.78 -20.55 -9.29
N LYS A 126 6.88 -21.02 -10.16
CA LYS A 126 6.92 -22.37 -10.73
C LYS A 126 8.25 -22.63 -11.47
N ARG A 127 8.66 -21.74 -12.39
CA ARG A 127 9.93 -21.86 -13.13
C ARG A 127 11.14 -21.92 -12.20
N LYS A 128 11.16 -21.05 -11.17
CA LYS A 128 12.25 -21.01 -10.18
C LYS A 128 12.30 -22.27 -9.32
N TRP A 129 11.15 -22.81 -8.93
CA TRP A 129 11.06 -24.06 -8.18
C TRP A 129 11.52 -25.26 -9.02
N SER A 130 11.07 -25.36 -10.28
CA SER A 130 11.50 -26.40 -11.23
C SER A 130 13.02 -26.40 -11.45
N SER A 131 13.63 -25.21 -11.59
CA SER A 131 15.09 -25.08 -11.72
C SER A 131 15.84 -25.57 -10.46
N ARG A 132 15.31 -25.31 -9.26
CA ARG A 132 15.92 -25.76 -8.00
C ARG A 132 15.83 -27.27 -7.78
N LEU A 133 14.75 -27.91 -8.20
CA LEU A 133 14.63 -29.37 -8.15
C LEU A 133 15.66 -30.04 -9.07
N CYS A 134 15.84 -29.51 -10.28
CA CYS A 134 16.84 -30.03 -11.23
C CYS A 134 18.28 -29.90 -10.70
N SER A 135 18.60 -28.85 -9.94
CA SER A 135 19.90 -28.71 -9.28
C SER A 135 20.06 -29.59 -8.03
N LYS A 136 18.97 -29.95 -7.34
CA LYS A 136 19.02 -30.84 -6.17
C LYS A 136 19.14 -32.33 -6.55
N SER A 137 18.52 -32.76 -7.65
CA SER A 137 18.70 -34.13 -8.15
C SER A 137 20.13 -34.41 -8.60
N GLN A 138 20.83 -33.40 -9.15
CA GLN A 138 22.25 -33.48 -9.50
C GLN A 138 23.17 -33.60 -8.28
N MET A 139 22.82 -33.03 -7.11
CA MET A 139 23.66 -33.15 -5.91
C MET A 139 23.54 -34.52 -5.20
N THR A 140 22.52 -35.32 -5.49
CA THR A 140 22.35 -36.67 -4.92
C THR A 140 23.03 -37.79 -5.73
N GLU A 141 23.46 -37.53 -6.97
CA GLU A 141 24.18 -38.51 -7.80
C GLU A 141 25.72 -38.35 -7.77
N ASP A 142 26.25 -37.22 -7.29
CA ASP A 142 27.69 -36.91 -7.29
C ASP A 142 28.54 -37.63 -6.22
N ARG A 143 28.00 -38.65 -5.53
CA ARG A 143 28.80 -39.51 -4.62
C ARG A 143 29.35 -40.79 -5.26
N ASN A 144 28.92 -41.15 -6.47
CA ASN A 144 29.40 -42.36 -7.14
C ASN A 144 29.58 -42.14 -8.65
N LYS A 145 30.73 -41.57 -9.04
CA LYS A 145 31.56 -42.02 -10.20
C LYS A 145 32.69 -41.03 -10.48
N SER A 146 33.89 -41.40 -10.05
CA SER A 146 35.13 -40.96 -10.70
C SER A 146 35.21 -41.60 -12.10
N ARG A 147 35.04 -40.80 -13.17
CA ARG A 147 35.85 -40.83 -14.42
C ARG A 147 35.15 -40.10 -15.59
N LYS A 148 35.89 -39.11 -16.09
CA LYS A 148 35.85 -38.44 -17.41
C LYS A 148 34.61 -37.61 -17.76
N LEU A 149 34.92 -36.33 -18.00
CA LEU A 149 34.11 -35.26 -18.58
C LEU A 149 33.27 -35.74 -19.78
N GLU A 150 31.97 -35.51 -19.70
CA GLU A 150 31.20 -34.77 -20.70
C GLU A 150 29.93 -34.26 -20.00
N SER A 151 29.82 -32.94 -19.86
CA SER A 151 28.69 -32.28 -19.24
C SER A 151 27.45 -32.43 -20.13
N PRO A 152 26.29 -32.90 -19.66
CA PRO A 152 25.06 -32.77 -20.42
C PRO A 152 24.64 -31.31 -20.37
N ALA A 153 24.64 -30.64 -21.53
CA ALA A 153 24.04 -29.32 -21.69
C ALA A 153 22.56 -29.37 -21.27
N PRO A 154 22.02 -28.32 -20.63
CA PRO A 154 20.57 -28.21 -20.46
C PRO A 154 19.91 -28.20 -21.83
N SER A 155 18.71 -28.76 -21.95
CA SER A 155 17.95 -28.83 -23.20
C SER A 155 17.68 -27.43 -23.75
N ASN A 156 18.61 -26.93 -24.55
CA ASN A 156 18.47 -25.73 -25.34
C ASN A 156 17.54 -26.05 -26.50
N GLY A 157 16.29 -25.59 -26.45
CA GLY A 157 15.60 -25.22 -27.68
C GLY A 157 16.54 -24.29 -28.47
N ARG A 158 16.61 -24.42 -29.80
CA ARG A 158 17.53 -23.60 -30.60
C ARG A 158 17.31 -22.13 -30.23
N PRO A 159 18.36 -21.35 -29.89
CA PRO A 159 18.20 -19.96 -29.47
C PRO A 159 17.30 -19.17 -30.44
N GLU A 160 17.42 -19.44 -31.73
CA GLU A 160 16.59 -18.86 -32.80
C GLU A 160 15.08 -19.09 -32.65
N GLU A 161 14.66 -20.28 -32.22
CA GLU A 161 13.24 -20.61 -32.01
C GLU A 161 12.68 -19.82 -30.82
N VAL A 162 13.47 -19.64 -29.76
CA VAL A 162 13.10 -18.81 -28.61
C VAL A 162 13.00 -17.33 -28.99
N TRP A 163 13.96 -16.81 -29.76
CA TRP A 163 13.92 -15.42 -30.25
C TRP A 163 12.72 -15.16 -31.16
N LYS A 164 12.36 -16.13 -32.02
CA LYS A 164 11.17 -16.03 -32.87
C LYS A 164 9.88 -15.95 -32.04
N LEU A 165 9.70 -16.87 -31.09
CA LEU A 165 8.52 -16.88 -30.21
C LEU A 165 8.40 -15.57 -29.41
N GLN A 166 9.50 -15.07 -28.85
CA GLN A 166 9.50 -13.79 -28.12
C GLN A 166 9.14 -12.59 -29.02
N ARG A 167 9.61 -12.61 -30.28
CA ARG A 167 9.28 -11.59 -31.27
C ARG A 167 7.81 -11.64 -31.66
N GLU A 168 7.27 -12.83 -31.91
CA GLU A 168 5.84 -13.03 -32.19
C GLU A 168 4.96 -12.56 -31.03
N GLU A 169 5.34 -12.87 -29.78
CA GLU A 169 4.63 -12.39 -28.59
C GLU A 169 4.66 -10.85 -28.48
N THR A 170 5.80 -10.23 -28.82
CA THR A 170 5.95 -8.77 -28.79
C THR A 170 5.10 -8.11 -29.87
N ILE A 171 5.05 -8.69 -31.08
CA ILE A 171 4.20 -8.21 -32.17
C ILE A 171 2.72 -8.33 -31.78
N ALA A 172 2.31 -9.46 -31.22
CA ALA A 172 0.93 -9.67 -30.78
C ALA A 172 0.49 -8.65 -29.71
N LYS A 173 1.39 -8.30 -28.77
CA LYS A 173 1.14 -7.24 -27.79
C LYS A 173 1.00 -5.86 -28.43
N ALA A 174 1.88 -5.53 -29.38
CA ALA A 174 1.80 -4.26 -30.11
C ALA A 174 0.50 -4.15 -30.92
N GLU A 175 0.12 -5.21 -31.64
CA GLU A 175 -1.16 -5.26 -32.38
C GLU A 175 -2.37 -5.07 -31.46
N LYS A 176 -2.36 -5.70 -30.28
CA LYS A 176 -3.42 -5.55 -29.28
C LYS A 176 -3.57 -4.09 -28.82
N VAL A 177 -2.46 -3.40 -28.57
CA VAL A 177 -2.47 -1.98 -28.17
C VAL A 177 -3.00 -1.12 -29.31
N ILE A 178 -2.49 -1.30 -30.53
CA ILE A 178 -2.87 -0.51 -31.71
C ILE A 178 -4.35 -0.68 -32.03
N ASN A 179 -4.83 -1.93 -32.01
CA ASN A 179 -6.24 -2.23 -32.26
C ASN A 179 -7.14 -1.53 -31.23
N ARG A 180 -6.79 -1.59 -29.94
CA ARG A 180 -7.57 -0.92 -28.90
C ARG A 180 -7.49 0.60 -29.03
N TYR A 181 -6.31 1.16 -29.28
CA TYR A 181 -6.12 2.60 -29.47
C TYR A 181 -6.97 3.16 -30.63
N ASN A 182 -7.14 2.38 -31.71
CA ASN A 182 -7.94 2.78 -32.85
C ASN A 182 -9.45 2.62 -32.64
N GLN A 183 -9.88 1.67 -31.79
CA GLN A 183 -11.30 1.31 -31.60
C GLN A 183 -11.94 1.98 -30.39
N ASP A 184 -11.18 2.19 -29.32
CA ASP A 184 -11.66 2.66 -28.01
C ASP A 184 -11.18 4.11 -27.78
N GLY A 185 -12.08 5.07 -28.02
CA GLY A 185 -11.78 6.50 -27.92
C GLY A 185 -11.40 6.94 -26.51
N ASP A 186 -11.95 6.31 -25.48
CA ASP A 186 -11.64 6.58 -24.08
C ASP A 186 -10.25 6.03 -23.72
N PHE A 187 -9.91 4.83 -24.21
CA PHE A 187 -8.56 4.28 -24.05
C PHE A 187 -7.51 5.15 -24.74
N ARG A 188 -7.80 5.62 -25.96
CA ARG A 188 -6.92 6.57 -26.67
C ARG A 188 -6.70 7.84 -25.87
N LEU A 189 -7.77 8.44 -25.35
CA LEU A 189 -7.68 9.66 -24.55
C LEU A 189 -6.83 9.44 -23.28
N LEU A 190 -7.04 8.32 -22.58
CA LEU A 190 -6.23 7.97 -21.41
C LEU A 190 -4.76 7.78 -21.77
N HIS A 191 -4.48 7.07 -22.85
CA HIS A 191 -3.12 6.82 -23.34
C HIS A 191 -2.40 8.12 -23.67
N GLU A 192 -3.05 9.01 -24.44
CA GLU A 192 -2.54 10.34 -24.78
C GLU A 192 -2.28 11.18 -23.53
N LYS A 193 -3.23 11.24 -22.58
CA LYS A 193 -3.06 12.01 -21.34
C LYS A 193 -1.94 11.48 -20.45
N VAL A 194 -1.74 10.17 -20.39
CA VAL A 194 -0.59 9.57 -19.71
C VAL A 194 0.72 9.96 -20.38
N SER A 195 0.78 9.90 -21.72
CA SER A 195 1.96 10.33 -22.48
C SER A 195 2.25 11.82 -22.32
N GLU A 196 1.23 12.68 -22.38
CA GLU A 196 1.33 14.12 -22.12
C GLU A 196 1.87 14.41 -20.73
N HIS A 197 1.36 13.73 -19.72
CA HIS A 197 1.79 13.92 -18.34
C HIS A 197 3.27 13.57 -18.14
N PHE A 198 3.73 12.45 -18.69
CA PHE A 198 5.16 12.13 -18.70
C PHE A 198 5.97 13.18 -19.47
N ALA A 199 5.49 13.60 -20.64
CA ALA A 199 6.21 14.57 -21.47
C ALA A 199 6.39 15.94 -20.79
N GLN A 200 5.37 16.43 -20.09
CA GLN A 200 5.42 17.69 -19.33
C GLN A 200 6.48 17.65 -18.22
N TYR A 201 6.49 16.58 -17.42
CA TYR A 201 7.47 16.44 -16.34
C TYR A 201 8.88 16.23 -16.90
N LEU A 202 9.05 15.42 -17.94
CA LEU A 202 10.36 15.19 -18.55
C LEU A 202 10.95 16.46 -19.18
N LYS A 203 10.12 17.32 -19.79
CA LYS A 203 10.58 18.62 -20.30
C LYS A 203 11.08 19.52 -19.17
N SER A 204 10.29 19.64 -18.10
CA SER A 204 10.66 20.42 -16.91
C SER A 204 11.93 19.87 -16.25
N ASP A 205 12.03 18.54 -16.11
CA ASP A 205 13.20 17.86 -15.55
C ASP A 205 14.47 18.12 -16.38
N VAL A 206 14.36 18.18 -17.71
CA VAL A 206 15.48 18.51 -18.61
C VAL A 206 15.89 19.98 -18.45
N GLU A 207 14.94 20.89 -18.26
CA GLU A 207 15.22 22.30 -17.99
C GLU A 207 16.00 22.46 -16.68
N PHE A 208 15.55 21.82 -15.60
CA PHE A 208 16.27 21.79 -14.32
C PHE A 208 17.66 21.16 -14.42
N LEU A 209 17.80 20.10 -15.23
CA LEU A 209 19.10 19.49 -15.50
C LEU A 209 20.05 20.48 -16.20
N ASN A 210 19.54 21.22 -17.19
CA ASN A 210 20.32 22.18 -17.96
C ASN A 210 20.68 23.43 -17.14
N SER A 211 19.83 23.85 -16.19
CA SER A 211 20.11 24.95 -15.26
C SER A 211 21.02 24.56 -14.09
N GLY A 212 21.28 23.26 -13.89
CA GLY A 212 22.08 22.74 -12.78
C GLY A 212 21.31 22.59 -11.46
N GLU A 213 19.99 22.76 -11.48
CA GLU A 213 19.09 22.63 -10.33
C GLU A 213 18.74 21.15 -10.07
N LEU A 214 19.76 20.33 -9.80
CA LEU A 214 19.61 18.87 -9.70
C LEU A 214 18.64 18.39 -8.61
N ASN A 215 18.36 19.21 -7.60
CA ASN A 215 17.43 18.88 -6.52
C ASN A 215 15.95 19.00 -6.94
N GLU A 216 15.66 19.76 -8.00
CA GLU A 216 14.31 19.97 -8.53
C GLU A 216 13.92 18.92 -9.57
N VAL A 217 14.89 18.10 -10.03
CA VAL A 217 14.63 17.01 -10.98
C VAL A 217 13.72 15.95 -10.35
N GLY A 218 12.55 15.77 -10.97
CA GLY A 218 11.53 14.83 -10.53
C GLY A 218 11.87 13.35 -10.79
N LEU A 219 10.96 12.48 -10.36
CA LEU A 219 11.07 11.03 -10.54
C LEU A 219 10.42 10.51 -11.84
N ALA A 220 9.98 11.39 -12.75
CA ALA A 220 9.31 10.97 -13.98
C ALA A 220 10.22 10.08 -14.85
N ALA A 221 11.48 10.47 -15.03
CA ALA A 221 12.47 9.69 -15.79
C ALA A 221 12.76 8.29 -15.21
N LYS A 222 12.59 8.12 -13.89
CA LYS A 222 12.75 6.80 -13.23
C LYS A 222 11.70 5.81 -13.68
N TRP A 223 10.46 6.28 -13.90
CA TRP A 223 9.30 5.46 -14.17
C TRP A 223 8.86 5.46 -15.63
N CYS A 224 9.30 6.45 -16.42
CA CYS A 224 9.07 6.48 -17.86
C CYS A 224 9.57 5.18 -18.52
N PRO A 225 8.72 4.47 -19.28
CA PRO A 225 9.14 3.32 -20.07
C PRO A 225 10.32 3.69 -20.97
N SER A 226 11.26 2.77 -21.11
CA SER A 226 12.32 2.89 -22.10
C SER A 226 11.96 2.04 -23.29
N THR A 227 12.52 2.38 -24.46
CA THR A 227 12.39 1.58 -25.69
C THR A 227 12.67 0.11 -25.38
N ASP A 228 11.78 -0.76 -25.85
CA ASP A 228 11.81 -2.23 -25.67
C ASP A 228 11.72 -2.71 -24.22
N SER A 229 11.35 -1.85 -23.28
CA SER A 229 11.05 -2.29 -21.92
C SER A 229 9.76 -3.12 -21.88
N SER A 230 9.58 -3.95 -20.86
CA SER A 230 8.37 -4.79 -20.74
C SER A 230 7.08 -3.97 -20.73
N PHE A 231 7.10 -2.75 -20.18
CA PHE A 231 5.95 -1.85 -20.26
C PHE A 231 5.77 -1.32 -21.66
N ASP A 232 6.84 -0.89 -22.33
CA ASP A 232 6.77 -0.34 -23.68
C ASP A 232 6.27 -1.38 -24.70
N GLN A 233 6.75 -2.62 -24.62
CA GLN A 233 6.28 -3.73 -25.45
C GLN A 233 4.78 -4.00 -25.32
N SER A 234 4.19 -3.67 -24.16
CA SER A 234 2.76 -3.87 -23.90
C SER A 234 1.92 -2.59 -23.95
N THR A 235 2.51 -1.40 -24.10
CA THR A 235 1.76 -0.13 -24.01
C THR A 235 2.10 0.89 -25.09
N LEU A 236 3.26 0.75 -25.75
CA LEU A 236 3.80 1.68 -26.76
C LEU A 236 3.90 3.14 -26.29
N LEU A 237 3.99 3.36 -24.98
CA LEU A 237 4.07 4.70 -24.39
C LEU A 237 5.38 5.41 -24.74
N CYS A 238 6.49 4.69 -24.92
CA CYS A 238 7.79 5.32 -25.18
C CYS A 238 7.77 6.13 -26.48
N GLU A 239 7.17 5.59 -27.54
CA GLU A 239 7.06 6.26 -28.84
C GLU A 239 6.18 7.52 -28.74
N SER A 240 5.02 7.40 -28.10
CA SER A 240 4.10 8.55 -27.92
C SER A 240 4.73 9.68 -27.09
N ILE A 241 5.46 9.34 -26.02
CA ILE A 241 6.20 10.31 -25.21
C ILE A 241 7.33 10.96 -26.02
N ALA A 242 8.08 10.17 -26.81
CA ALA A 242 9.18 10.66 -27.64
C ALA A 242 8.69 11.71 -28.66
N LEU A 243 7.54 11.45 -29.29
CA LEU A 243 6.90 12.37 -30.23
C LEU A 243 6.52 13.70 -29.55
N LEU A 244 5.94 13.66 -28.35
CA LEU A 244 5.53 14.87 -27.61
C LEU A 244 6.72 15.73 -27.14
N ILE A 245 7.88 15.13 -26.90
CA ILE A 245 9.11 15.82 -26.50
C ILE A 245 9.96 16.25 -27.72
N PHE A 246 9.57 15.84 -28.94
CA PHE A 246 10.35 16.04 -30.16
C PHE A 246 11.76 15.42 -30.09
N SER A 247 11.90 14.30 -29.40
CA SER A 247 13.17 13.56 -29.28
C SER A 247 13.18 12.36 -30.22
N ARG A 248 14.24 12.20 -31.01
CA ARG A 248 14.42 11.03 -31.89
C ARG A 248 14.88 9.81 -31.11
N GLU A 249 15.66 10.02 -30.04
CA GLU A 249 16.16 8.98 -29.15
C GLU A 249 15.87 9.33 -27.68
N LEU A 250 14.60 9.20 -27.26
CA LEU A 250 14.14 9.53 -25.90
C LEU A 250 15.05 8.93 -24.82
N ARG A 251 15.51 7.69 -25.03
CA ARG A 251 16.43 7.03 -24.09
C ARG A 251 17.76 7.78 -23.95
N ARG A 252 18.42 8.10 -25.06
CA ARG A 252 19.78 8.64 -25.07
C ARG A 252 19.79 10.13 -24.70
N GLU A 253 18.84 10.88 -25.24
CA GLU A 253 18.79 12.34 -25.13
C GLU A 253 18.17 12.81 -23.81
N VAL A 254 17.18 12.08 -23.28
CA VAL A 254 16.41 12.51 -22.10
C VAL A 254 16.61 11.58 -20.91
N LEU A 255 16.29 10.30 -21.05
CA LEU A 255 16.22 9.38 -19.90
C LEU A 255 17.59 9.08 -19.28
N VAL A 256 18.64 8.89 -20.09
CA VAL A 256 19.99 8.58 -19.58
C VAL A 256 20.57 9.75 -18.77
N PRO A 257 20.58 11.00 -19.27
CA PRO A 257 21.04 12.15 -18.48
C PRO A 257 20.26 12.34 -17.18
N LEU A 258 18.93 12.31 -17.23
CA LEU A 258 18.09 12.47 -16.04
C LEU A 258 18.29 11.35 -15.02
N ARG A 259 18.39 10.09 -15.45
CA ARG A 259 18.63 8.97 -14.52
C ARG A 259 20.01 9.01 -13.86
N LYS A 260 21.01 9.59 -14.55
CA LYS A 260 22.34 9.86 -13.96
C LYS A 260 22.26 10.96 -12.90
N ALA A 261 21.56 12.06 -13.19
CA ALA A 261 21.34 13.14 -12.23
C ALA A 261 20.59 12.67 -10.97
N LEU A 262 19.65 11.75 -11.13
CA LEU A 262 18.92 11.10 -10.02
C LEU A 262 19.75 10.05 -9.24
N GLU A 263 20.98 9.73 -9.68
CA GLU A 263 21.89 8.78 -9.06
C GLU A 263 21.24 7.40 -8.75
N LEU A 264 20.38 6.93 -9.65
CA LEU A 264 19.63 5.69 -9.43
C LEU A 264 20.59 4.48 -9.31
N PRO A 265 20.34 3.50 -8.42
CA PRO A 265 21.24 2.36 -8.21
C PRO A 265 21.59 1.61 -9.51
N LYS A 266 20.61 1.48 -10.43
CA LYS A 266 20.80 0.81 -11.72
C LYS A 266 21.89 1.45 -12.59
N VAL A 267 22.10 2.76 -12.49
CA VAL A 267 23.12 3.49 -13.26
C VAL A 267 24.53 2.99 -12.92
N TYR A 268 24.76 2.64 -11.66
CA TYR A 268 26.04 2.11 -11.17
C TYR A 268 26.14 0.58 -11.29
N MET A 269 25.02 -0.13 -11.07
CA MET A 269 25.00 -1.60 -11.13
C MET A 269 25.24 -2.15 -12.54
N SER A 270 24.66 -1.52 -13.57
CA SER A 270 24.81 -1.95 -14.97
C SER A 270 26.27 -1.99 -15.45
N PRO A 271 27.08 -0.92 -15.26
CA PRO A 271 28.51 -0.96 -15.59
C PRO A 271 29.37 -1.71 -14.56
N LYS A 272 28.78 -2.25 -13.48
CA LYS A 272 29.47 -2.85 -12.33
C LYS A 272 30.32 -1.85 -11.51
N ASN A 273 29.98 -0.57 -11.55
CA ASN A 273 30.57 0.49 -10.72
C ASN A 273 29.89 0.60 -9.36
N TRP A 274 29.73 -0.53 -8.70
CA TRP A 274 28.99 -0.63 -7.45
C TRP A 274 29.60 0.18 -6.29
N GLY A 275 30.86 0.59 -6.39
CA GLY A 275 31.59 1.33 -5.35
C GLY A 275 31.29 2.82 -5.31
N GLU A 276 30.59 3.34 -6.31
CA GLU A 276 30.18 4.73 -6.38
C GLU A 276 28.72 4.93 -5.99
N ILE A 277 28.02 3.86 -5.54
CA ILE A 277 26.60 3.93 -5.19
C ILE A 277 26.41 4.84 -3.97
N PRO A 278 25.65 5.94 -4.09
CA PRO A 278 25.36 6.82 -2.97
C PRO A 278 24.22 6.23 -2.12
N PHE A 279 24.55 5.38 -1.14
CA PHE A 279 23.56 4.69 -0.29
C PHE A 279 22.56 5.63 0.40
N ASN A 280 22.98 6.87 0.72
CA ASN A 280 22.13 7.91 1.30
C ASN A 280 20.98 8.36 0.37
N ARG A 281 21.07 8.08 -0.92
CA ARG A 281 20.05 8.41 -1.94
C ARG A 281 19.30 7.18 -2.44
N VAL A 282 19.67 5.97 -2.02
CA VAL A 282 19.01 4.73 -2.44
C VAL A 282 17.66 4.58 -1.74
N PRO A 283 16.53 4.56 -2.47
CA PRO A 283 15.21 4.39 -1.86
C PRO A 283 15.08 3.04 -1.12
N SER A 284 14.30 3.00 -0.04
CA SER A 284 14.09 1.80 0.80
C SER A 284 13.66 0.55 0.02
N VAL A 285 12.74 0.71 -0.93
CA VAL A 285 12.27 -0.39 -1.80
C VAL A 285 13.41 -0.92 -2.68
N ALA A 286 14.24 -0.03 -3.22
CA ALA A 286 15.41 -0.45 -4.00
C ALA A 286 16.44 -1.14 -3.10
N MET A 287 16.61 -0.65 -1.86
CA MET A 287 17.45 -1.30 -0.86
C MET A 287 17.02 -2.75 -0.65
N LYS A 288 15.73 -2.97 -0.34
CA LYS A 288 15.06 -4.27 -0.19
C LYS A 288 15.28 -5.21 -1.38
N LEU A 289 15.17 -4.69 -2.61
CA LEU A 289 15.32 -5.50 -3.82
C LEU A 289 16.76 -5.94 -4.08
N TYR A 290 17.74 -5.13 -3.68
CA TYR A 290 19.15 -5.33 -4.00
C TYR A 290 20.01 -5.78 -2.83
N VAL A 291 19.44 -5.98 -1.63
CA VAL A 291 20.15 -6.44 -0.41
C VAL A 291 21.14 -7.57 -0.71
N SER A 292 20.68 -8.65 -1.35
CA SER A 292 21.55 -9.81 -1.62
C SER A 292 22.70 -9.47 -2.58
N LYS A 293 22.48 -8.56 -3.52
CA LYS A 293 23.53 -8.07 -4.44
C LYS A 293 24.49 -7.15 -3.71
N PHE A 294 24.01 -6.31 -2.79
CA PHE A 294 24.84 -5.44 -1.97
C PHE A 294 25.75 -6.26 -1.05
N PHE A 295 25.25 -7.29 -0.38
CA PHE A 295 26.14 -8.18 0.40
C PHE A 295 27.15 -8.92 -0.47
N LYS A 296 26.73 -9.39 -1.64
CA LYS A 296 27.61 -10.15 -2.54
C LYS A 296 28.76 -9.31 -3.09
N HIS A 297 28.51 -8.04 -3.40
CA HIS A 297 29.49 -7.20 -4.09
C HIS A 297 30.12 -6.13 -3.18
N TYR A 298 29.44 -5.68 -2.12
CA TYR A 298 29.77 -4.50 -1.29
C TYR A 298 29.53 -4.73 0.21
N ASN A 299 30.01 -5.85 0.75
CA ASN A 299 29.72 -6.25 2.13
C ASN A 299 30.14 -5.19 3.17
N GLU A 300 31.37 -4.67 3.09
CA GLU A 300 31.92 -3.75 4.11
C GLU A 300 31.20 -2.39 4.13
N ARG A 301 31.11 -1.68 3.00
CA ARG A 301 30.40 -0.38 2.93
C ARG A 301 28.91 -0.51 3.19
N PHE A 302 28.30 -1.65 2.82
CA PHE A 302 26.90 -1.88 3.13
C PHE A 302 26.68 -2.08 4.63
N ARG A 303 27.59 -2.77 5.34
CA ARG A 303 27.56 -2.86 6.81
C ARG A 303 27.76 -1.51 7.47
N GLU A 304 28.72 -0.70 7.00
CA GLU A 304 28.93 0.67 7.47
C GLU A 304 27.66 1.54 7.29
N CYS A 305 26.99 1.42 6.13
CA CYS A 305 25.72 2.09 5.89
C CYS A 305 24.64 1.65 6.90
N LEU A 306 24.55 0.36 7.21
CA LEU A 306 23.61 -0.14 8.22
C LEU A 306 23.96 0.40 9.61
N GLU A 307 25.24 0.46 9.99
CA GLU A 307 25.68 1.03 11.28
C GLU A 307 25.36 2.53 11.39
N ASN A 308 25.54 3.31 10.33
CA ASN A 308 25.16 4.73 10.32
C ASN A 308 23.65 4.93 10.52
N VAL A 309 22.83 4.05 9.94
CA VAL A 309 21.37 4.03 10.18
C VAL A 309 21.07 3.63 11.63
N LYS A 310 21.79 2.64 12.20
CA LYS A 310 21.65 2.24 13.61
C LYS A 310 21.98 3.39 14.58
N LEU A 311 23.00 4.20 14.27
CA LEU A 311 23.44 5.32 15.09
C LEU A 311 22.59 6.60 14.93
N GLY A 312 21.56 6.58 14.08
CA GLY A 312 20.75 7.76 13.78
C GLY A 312 21.50 8.88 13.06
N LYS A 313 22.72 8.60 12.56
CA LYS A 313 23.56 9.56 11.85
C LYS A 313 23.24 9.51 10.34
N GLY A 314 22.33 10.39 9.92
CA GLY A 314 21.96 10.57 8.52
C GLY A 314 20.55 11.16 8.40
N LYS A 315 20.30 11.98 7.38
CA LYS A 315 18.95 12.48 7.07
C LYS A 315 18.04 11.25 6.92
N SER A 316 17.17 11.05 7.90
CA SER A 316 16.20 9.95 7.91
C SER A 316 15.30 10.14 6.69
N GLN A 317 15.55 9.36 5.63
CA GLN A 317 14.66 9.34 4.49
C GLN A 317 13.31 8.81 4.96
N SER A 318 12.28 9.62 4.74
CA SER A 318 10.86 9.47 5.11
C SER A 318 10.15 8.31 4.39
N GLY A 319 10.75 7.11 4.40
CA GLY A 319 10.21 5.95 3.70
C GLY A 319 10.74 4.59 4.19
N PHE A 320 11.31 4.50 5.39
CA PHE A 320 11.50 3.22 6.06
C PHE A 320 10.14 2.71 6.53
N SER A 321 9.41 2.09 5.59
CA SER A 321 8.08 1.54 5.83
C SER A 321 8.10 0.41 6.86
N TYR A 322 7.18 0.54 7.81
CA TYR A 322 6.60 -0.36 8.80
C TYR A 322 7.15 -1.78 9.02
N PRO A 323 7.06 -2.32 10.25
CA PRO A 323 7.41 -3.71 10.59
C PRO A 323 6.74 -4.79 9.72
N ARG A 324 5.48 -4.60 9.28
CA ARG A 324 4.79 -5.55 8.38
C ARG A 324 5.40 -5.62 6.98
N ASP A 325 5.99 -4.53 6.49
CA ASP A 325 6.44 -4.36 5.09
C ASP A 325 7.96 -4.31 4.92
N ASN A 326 8.72 -4.56 5.99
CA ASN A 326 10.18 -4.58 5.99
C ASN A 326 10.78 -6.00 5.87
N PRO A 327 10.79 -6.64 4.68
CA PRO A 327 11.48 -7.90 4.46
C PRO A 327 12.99 -7.72 4.23
N VAL A 328 13.56 -6.53 4.52
CA VAL A 328 15.01 -6.49 4.82
C VAL A 328 15.26 -7.40 6.03
N VAL A 329 14.33 -7.41 7.00
CA VAL A 329 14.36 -8.30 8.18
C VAL A 329 14.24 -9.78 7.81
N GLY A 330 13.43 -10.11 6.81
CA GLY A 330 13.23 -11.49 6.35
C GLY A 330 14.32 -12.04 5.42
N ARG A 331 15.24 -11.20 4.91
CA ARG A 331 16.32 -11.60 3.98
C ARG A 331 17.74 -11.36 4.50
N LEU A 332 17.90 -10.56 5.54
CA LEU A 332 19.13 -10.51 6.31
C LEU A 332 19.33 -11.84 7.04
N ASP A 333 20.57 -12.16 7.39
CA ASP A 333 20.82 -13.24 8.34
C ASP A 333 19.93 -13.00 9.58
N HIS A 334 19.33 -14.06 10.14
CA HIS A 334 18.27 -13.95 11.15
C HIS A 334 18.60 -12.99 12.32
N ARG A 335 19.89 -12.72 12.57
CA ARG A 335 20.40 -11.82 13.59
C ARG A 335 20.28 -10.33 13.19
N ASP A 336 20.83 -9.92 12.04
CA ASP A 336 20.87 -8.52 11.60
C ASP A 336 19.47 -7.98 11.25
N GLY A 337 18.60 -8.82 10.70
CA GLY A 337 17.23 -8.45 10.39
C GLY A 337 16.42 -8.11 11.63
N ARG A 338 16.49 -8.97 12.66
CA ARG A 338 15.76 -8.75 13.92
C ARG A 338 16.21 -7.46 14.61
N GLU A 339 17.50 -7.17 14.61
CA GLU A 339 18.03 -5.94 15.21
C GLU A 339 17.52 -4.66 14.54
N VAL A 340 17.41 -4.65 13.21
CA VAL A 340 16.89 -3.47 12.48
C VAL A 340 15.39 -3.27 12.74
N ALA A 341 14.61 -4.35 12.80
CA ALA A 341 13.20 -4.27 13.20
C ALA A 341 13.04 -3.72 14.63
N GLU A 342 13.84 -4.23 15.57
CA GLU A 342 13.80 -3.82 16.97
C GLU A 342 14.15 -2.34 17.15
N LEU A 343 15.17 -1.84 16.44
CA LEU A 343 15.53 -0.42 16.47
C LEU A 343 14.43 0.47 15.88
N HIS A 344 13.77 0.01 14.82
CA HIS A 344 12.66 0.74 14.22
C HIS A 344 11.47 0.82 15.17
N TRP A 345 11.13 -0.29 15.84
CA TRP A 345 10.11 -0.35 16.87
C TRP A 345 10.43 0.59 18.04
N LYS A 346 11.64 0.53 18.58
CA LYS A 346 12.09 1.41 19.68
C LYS A 346 11.96 2.89 19.31
N ARG A 347 12.37 3.28 18.09
CA ARG A 347 12.26 4.67 17.63
C ARG A 347 10.80 5.12 17.51
N MET A 348 9.92 4.26 16.99
CA MET A 348 8.49 4.54 16.91
C MET A 348 7.89 4.76 18.31
N VAL A 349 8.21 3.86 19.25
CA VAL A 349 7.76 3.97 20.64
C VAL A 349 8.29 5.25 21.30
N GLU A 350 9.58 5.57 21.13
CA GLU A 350 10.16 6.81 21.67
C GLU A 350 9.52 8.07 21.10
N ASN A 351 9.19 8.10 19.80
CA ASN A 351 8.49 9.22 19.19
C ASN A 351 7.09 9.40 19.77
N LEU A 352 6.34 8.31 19.95
CA LEU A 352 5.00 8.33 20.54
C LEU A 352 5.03 8.72 22.03
N LEU A 353 6.03 8.25 22.78
CA LEU A 353 6.24 8.63 24.19
C LEU A 353 6.63 10.10 24.34
N LYS A 354 7.55 10.61 23.50
CA LYS A 354 7.93 12.04 23.50
C LYS A 354 6.77 12.97 23.15
N ALA A 355 5.80 12.48 22.39
CA ALA A 355 4.59 13.23 22.08
C ALA A 355 3.66 13.38 23.31
N GLY A 356 3.88 12.63 24.41
CA GLY A 356 3.07 12.69 25.64
C GLY A 356 1.67 12.08 25.51
N LYS A 357 1.36 11.45 24.37
CA LYS A 357 -0.04 11.10 23.99
C LYS A 357 -0.49 9.70 24.42
N LEU A 358 0.39 8.92 25.05
CA LEU A 358 0.09 7.57 25.57
C LEU A 358 -0.05 7.54 27.10
N GLU A 359 -0.12 8.71 27.75
CA GLU A 359 -0.33 8.78 29.19
C GLU A 359 -1.75 8.30 29.54
N ASN A 360 -1.85 7.35 30.48
CA ASN A 360 -3.11 6.81 31.01
C ASN A 360 -4.02 6.04 30.00
N CYS A 361 -3.42 5.16 29.18
CA CYS A 361 -4.11 4.27 28.23
C CYS A 361 -3.86 2.78 28.54
N ILE A 362 -4.87 1.92 28.34
CA ILE A 362 -4.71 0.44 28.37
C ILE A 362 -4.89 -0.12 26.96
N ALA A 363 -4.00 -1.03 26.56
CA ALA A 363 -4.12 -1.80 25.32
C ALA A 363 -4.51 -3.25 25.65
N ALA A 364 -5.63 -3.71 25.09
CA ALA A 364 -6.08 -5.09 25.11
C ALA A 364 -5.93 -5.67 23.69
N CYS A 365 -5.05 -6.67 23.55
CA CYS A 365 -4.78 -7.32 22.28
C CYS A 365 -5.45 -8.69 22.22
N ASP A 366 -6.18 -8.97 21.14
CA ASP A 366 -6.63 -10.31 20.82
C ASP A 366 -5.44 -11.18 20.35
N VAL A 367 -5.28 -12.37 20.93
CA VAL A 367 -4.12 -13.25 20.71
C VAL A 367 -4.47 -14.65 20.23
N TYR A 368 -5.75 -15.00 20.02
CA TYR A 368 -6.13 -16.37 19.61
C TYR A 368 -7.42 -16.41 18.77
N GLY A 369 -7.39 -17.16 17.67
CA GLY A 369 -8.47 -17.24 16.66
C GLY A 369 -9.76 -17.97 17.06
N SER A 370 -10.25 -17.83 18.30
CA SER A 370 -11.59 -18.34 18.68
C SER A 370 -12.22 -17.69 19.93
N MET A 371 -11.79 -16.50 20.38
CA MET A 371 -12.26 -15.94 21.65
C MET A 371 -13.51 -15.05 21.50
N ARG A 372 -14.70 -15.67 21.52
CA ARG A 372 -15.97 -14.96 21.77
C ARG A 372 -16.00 -14.36 23.19
N GLY A 373 -16.33 -13.07 23.32
CA GLY A 373 -16.85 -12.42 24.55
C GLY A 373 -15.90 -12.19 25.74
N THR A 374 -15.05 -13.16 26.11
CA THR A 374 -14.38 -13.18 27.44
C THR A 374 -13.25 -12.15 27.64
N PRO A 375 -12.34 -11.87 26.68
CA PRO A 375 -11.19 -10.98 26.92
C PRO A 375 -11.57 -9.51 27.19
N MET A 376 -12.63 -9.04 26.53
CA MET A 376 -13.16 -7.69 26.73
C MET A 376 -13.87 -7.57 28.08
N GLU A 377 -14.69 -8.55 28.45
CA GLU A 377 -15.32 -8.60 29.77
C GLU A 377 -14.29 -8.66 30.89
N VAL A 378 -13.21 -9.43 30.72
CA VAL A 378 -12.10 -9.50 31.67
C VAL A 378 -11.37 -8.16 31.75
N SER A 379 -11.12 -7.47 30.63
CA SER A 379 -10.46 -6.16 30.62
C SER A 379 -11.33 -5.08 31.28
N VAL A 380 -12.63 -5.08 31.01
CA VAL A 380 -13.63 -4.20 31.65
C VAL A 380 -13.77 -4.53 33.13
N ALA A 381 -13.84 -5.80 33.50
CA ALA A 381 -13.92 -6.24 34.90
C ALA A 381 -12.65 -5.91 35.70
N LEU A 382 -11.46 -6.08 35.11
CA LEU A 382 -10.20 -5.63 35.71
C LEU A 382 -10.18 -4.11 35.88
N SER A 383 -10.66 -3.35 34.88
CA SER A 383 -10.74 -1.88 34.97
C SER A 383 -11.69 -1.44 36.10
N ILE A 384 -12.86 -2.06 36.22
CA ILE A 384 -13.82 -1.80 37.29
C ILE A 384 -13.26 -2.24 38.66
N LEU A 385 -12.56 -3.36 38.74
CA LEU A 385 -11.99 -3.90 39.97
C LEU A 385 -10.84 -3.00 40.49
N VAL A 386 -9.98 -2.51 39.59
CA VAL A 386 -8.94 -1.54 39.93
C VAL A 386 -9.54 -0.21 40.37
N ALA A 387 -10.59 0.28 39.69
CA ALA A 387 -11.31 1.50 40.06
C ALA A 387 -11.95 1.40 41.46
N LYS A 388 -12.62 0.28 41.76
CA LYS A 388 -13.28 0.05 43.06
C LYS A 388 -12.32 -0.17 44.22
N ASN A 389 -11.26 -0.95 44.03
CA ASN A 389 -10.35 -1.30 45.14
C ASN A 389 -9.41 -0.15 45.55
N TRP A 390 -9.10 0.78 44.64
CA TRP A 390 -8.19 1.90 44.92
C TRP A 390 -8.87 3.24 45.21
N ASN A 391 -10.21 3.32 45.18
CA ASN A 391 -10.99 4.55 45.40
C ASN A 391 -10.43 5.73 44.58
N LEU A 392 -10.16 5.46 43.30
CA LEU A 392 -9.47 6.38 42.38
C LEU A 392 -10.35 7.59 42.08
N SER A 393 -9.74 8.78 42.07
CA SER A 393 -10.38 10.00 41.54
C SER A 393 -10.58 9.90 40.02
N SER A 394 -11.54 10.65 39.45
CA SER A 394 -11.81 10.67 37.99
C SER A 394 -10.57 10.92 37.14
N ASP A 395 -9.56 11.60 37.69
CA ASP A 395 -8.28 11.92 37.05
C ASP A 395 -7.33 10.71 36.95
N GLN A 396 -7.54 9.70 37.81
CA GLN A 396 -6.72 8.49 37.94
C GLN A 396 -7.36 7.26 37.29
N ILE A 397 -8.62 7.35 36.89
CA ILE A 397 -9.28 6.30 36.10
C ILE A 397 -8.68 6.31 34.68
N VAL A 398 -8.53 5.13 34.10
CA VAL A 398 -8.05 4.97 32.72
C VAL A 398 -8.99 5.73 31.79
N LYS A 399 -8.44 6.67 31.03
CA LYS A 399 -9.25 7.51 30.13
C LYS A 399 -9.61 6.77 28.83
N ARG A 400 -8.81 5.77 28.44
CA ARG A 400 -8.93 5.12 27.13
C ARG A 400 -8.51 3.64 27.12
N ILE A 401 -9.31 2.83 26.43
CA ILE A 401 -9.07 1.39 26.19
C ILE A 401 -8.96 1.16 24.68
N PHE A 402 -7.83 0.63 24.22
CA PHE A 402 -7.65 0.17 22.85
C PHE A 402 -7.92 -1.34 22.77
N VAL A 403 -8.82 -1.75 21.88
CA VAL A 403 -9.17 -3.15 21.62
C VAL A 403 -8.71 -3.51 20.22
N PHE A 404 -7.63 -4.29 20.11
CA PHE A 404 -7.12 -4.76 18.82
C PHE A 404 -7.73 -6.11 18.48
N SER A 405 -8.62 -6.18 17.48
CA SER A 405 -9.26 -7.43 17.04
C SER A 405 -9.49 -7.45 15.53
N ASP A 406 -9.84 -8.63 14.99
CA ASP A 406 -10.32 -8.81 13.61
C ASP A 406 -11.84 -8.54 13.47
N MET A 407 -12.46 -8.02 14.54
CA MET A 407 -13.85 -7.62 14.66
C MET A 407 -14.92 -8.69 14.42
N GLU A 408 -14.62 -10.00 14.49
CA GLU A 408 -15.63 -11.07 14.46
C GLU A 408 -16.45 -11.17 15.77
N PHE A 409 -17.19 -10.10 16.11
CA PHE A 409 -18.06 -10.05 17.28
C PHE A 409 -19.45 -10.61 16.92
N GLU A 410 -19.66 -11.91 17.11
CA GLU A 410 -20.97 -12.53 16.81
C GLU A 410 -22.00 -12.42 17.95
N GLU A 411 -21.63 -12.27 19.23
CA GLU A 411 -22.63 -12.30 20.32
C GLU A 411 -22.13 -11.76 21.67
N ALA A 412 -22.87 -10.78 22.24
CA ALA A 412 -22.54 -10.07 23.48
C ALA A 412 -23.37 -10.45 24.70
N SER A 413 -24.62 -10.80 24.45
CA SER A 413 -25.71 -10.69 25.41
C SER A 413 -26.83 -11.61 24.95
N MET A 414 -27.47 -12.30 25.88
CA MET A 414 -28.68 -13.09 25.61
C MET A 414 -29.88 -12.22 25.19
N ASN A 415 -29.75 -10.88 25.29
CA ASN A 415 -30.72 -9.91 24.83
C ASN A 415 -30.27 -9.31 23.49
N PRO A 416 -31.00 -9.56 22.37
CA PRO A 416 -30.64 -9.10 21.04
C PRO A 416 -30.85 -7.59 20.80
N TRP A 417 -31.36 -6.84 21.79
CA TRP A 417 -31.69 -5.42 21.68
C TRP A 417 -30.69 -4.48 22.36
N GLU A 418 -29.67 -5.01 23.06
CA GLU A 418 -28.72 -4.22 23.84
C GLU A 418 -27.32 -4.27 23.20
N THR A 419 -26.72 -3.12 22.90
CA THR A 419 -25.38 -3.05 22.29
C THR A 419 -24.28 -3.27 23.34
N TYR A 420 -23.09 -3.74 22.91
CA TYR A 420 -21.95 -3.96 23.82
C TYR A 420 -21.62 -2.73 24.67
N TYR A 421 -21.70 -1.54 24.10
CA TYR A 421 -21.44 -0.29 24.81
C TYR A 421 -22.48 0.00 25.90
N GLN A 422 -23.74 -0.31 25.67
CA GLN A 422 -24.82 -0.14 26.67
C GLN A 422 -24.59 -1.03 27.89
N VAL A 423 -24.15 -2.28 27.68
CA VAL A 423 -23.79 -3.20 28.77
C VAL A 423 -22.59 -2.68 29.56
N ILE A 424 -21.56 -2.14 28.90
CA ILE A 424 -20.38 -1.58 29.55
C ILE A 424 -20.76 -0.34 30.37
N ARG A 425 -21.53 0.60 29.78
CA ARG A 425 -22.06 1.78 30.50
C ARG A 425 -22.80 1.39 31.77
N ARG A 426 -23.74 0.45 31.67
CA ARG A 426 -24.52 -0.04 32.82
C ARG A 426 -23.60 -0.61 33.90
N LYS A 427 -22.61 -1.44 33.55
CA LYS A 427 -21.65 -2.01 34.51
C LYS A 427 -20.82 -0.92 35.21
N PHE A 428 -20.47 0.17 34.53
CA PHE A 428 -19.76 1.32 35.14
C PHE A 428 -20.67 2.18 36.02
N GLU A 429 -21.94 2.37 35.63
CA GLU A 429 -22.96 3.07 36.43
C GLU A 429 -23.26 2.30 37.73
N GLU A 430 -23.51 0.98 37.64
CA GLU A 430 -23.70 0.08 38.79
C GLU A 430 -22.46 0.00 39.69
N ALA A 431 -21.27 0.28 39.14
CA ALA A 431 -20.03 0.34 39.88
C ALA A 431 -19.82 1.65 40.65
N GLY A 432 -20.66 2.68 40.43
CA GLY A 432 -20.49 4.01 41.01
C GLY A 432 -19.46 4.88 40.26
N CYS A 433 -19.09 4.51 39.03
CA CYS A 433 -18.11 5.20 38.19
C CYS A 433 -18.72 5.75 36.88
N GLY A 434 -20.02 6.06 36.87
CA GLY A 434 -20.76 6.47 35.67
C GLY A 434 -20.26 7.78 35.02
N ASP A 435 -19.69 8.69 35.81
CA ASP A 435 -19.17 9.98 35.32
C ASP A 435 -17.76 9.87 34.69
N SER A 436 -17.15 8.68 34.68
CA SER A 436 -15.77 8.46 34.25
C SER A 436 -15.63 7.20 33.41
N ILE A 437 -16.53 7.04 32.43
CA ILE A 437 -16.51 5.90 31.51
C ILE A 437 -15.34 6.09 30.52
N PRO A 438 -14.41 5.11 30.44
CA PRO A 438 -13.29 5.18 29.51
C PRO A 438 -13.80 5.20 28.06
N GLN A 439 -13.10 5.94 27.22
CA GLN A 439 -13.29 5.85 25.79
C GLN A 439 -12.82 4.48 25.27
N ILE A 440 -13.62 3.82 24.43
CA ILE A 440 -13.27 2.53 23.84
C ILE A 440 -12.95 2.70 22.37
N VAL A 441 -11.79 2.20 21.94
CA VAL A 441 -11.33 2.29 20.55
C VAL A 441 -11.16 0.89 20.01
N PHE A 442 -12.03 0.50 19.08
CA PHE A 442 -11.90 -0.74 18.33
C PHE A 442 -10.92 -0.53 17.17
N TRP A 443 -9.86 -1.32 17.16
CA TRP A 443 -8.83 -1.29 16.14
C TRP A 443 -8.93 -2.54 15.27
N ASN A 444 -9.47 -2.37 14.07
CA ASN A 444 -9.67 -3.46 13.14
C ASN A 444 -8.37 -3.85 12.43
N LEU A 445 -7.96 -5.11 12.60
CA LEU A 445 -6.73 -5.68 12.04
C LEU A 445 -6.93 -6.45 10.73
N ARG A 446 -8.18 -6.70 10.28
CA ARG A 446 -8.52 -7.49 9.07
C ARG A 446 -9.88 -7.05 8.45
N ASP A 447 -10.08 -7.29 7.15
CA ASP A 447 -11.40 -7.10 6.51
C ASP A 447 -12.47 -7.99 7.18
N SER A 448 -13.54 -7.35 7.67
CA SER A 448 -14.67 -8.01 8.32
C SER A 448 -15.97 -7.24 8.03
N GLN A 449 -17.10 -7.95 8.07
CA GLN A 449 -18.42 -7.34 7.83
C GLN A 449 -19.08 -6.81 9.11
N SER A 450 -18.50 -7.09 10.28
CA SER A 450 -19.08 -6.82 11.59
C SER A 450 -18.54 -5.53 12.19
N THR A 451 -19.44 -4.65 12.61
CA THR A 451 -19.13 -3.42 13.36
C THR A 451 -19.68 -3.52 14.78
N PRO A 452 -18.85 -3.47 15.83
CA PRO A 452 -19.33 -3.60 17.21
C PRO A 452 -20.17 -2.42 17.69
N VAL A 453 -20.09 -1.27 17.00
CA VAL A 453 -20.77 0.00 17.36
C VAL A 453 -21.11 0.86 16.13
N THR A 454 -22.04 1.79 16.32
CA THR A 454 -22.47 2.76 15.31
C THR A 454 -21.59 4.02 15.33
N ALA A 455 -21.39 4.66 14.18
CA ALA A 455 -20.50 5.82 14.01
C ALA A 455 -20.90 7.06 14.84
N THR A 456 -22.14 7.11 15.32
CA THR A 456 -22.74 8.24 16.04
C THR A 456 -22.73 8.07 17.56
N GLN A 457 -22.13 7.00 18.09
CA GLN A 457 -22.21 6.67 19.51
C GLN A 457 -21.07 7.31 20.32
N ASP A 458 -21.41 8.27 21.19
CA ASP A 458 -20.46 9.01 22.01
C ASP A 458 -19.61 8.09 22.91
N GLY A 459 -18.29 8.30 22.88
CA GLY A 459 -17.33 7.57 23.71
C GLY A 459 -16.79 6.26 23.11
N VAL A 460 -17.15 5.93 21.85
CA VAL A 460 -16.58 4.78 21.13
C VAL A 460 -16.05 5.19 19.76
N ALA A 461 -14.97 4.56 19.34
CA ALA A 461 -14.37 4.78 18.03
C ALA A 461 -14.00 3.49 17.32
N LEU A 462 -14.06 3.55 15.99
CA LEU A 462 -13.52 2.53 15.11
C LEU A 462 -12.33 3.10 14.35
N VAL A 463 -11.20 2.41 14.43
CA VAL A 463 -9.99 2.68 13.65
C VAL A 463 -9.66 1.42 12.87
N SER A 464 -9.21 1.56 11.63
CA SER A 464 -8.84 0.43 10.77
C SER A 464 -7.40 0.56 10.31
N GLU A 465 -6.74 -0.59 10.13
CA GLU A 465 -5.36 -0.71 9.65
C GLU A 465 -4.27 -0.20 10.60
N PHE A 466 -3.03 -0.65 10.38
CA PHE A 466 -1.85 -0.17 11.09
C PHE A 466 -1.24 1.02 10.33
N SER A 467 -1.88 2.18 10.40
CA SER A 467 -1.36 3.44 9.82
C SER A 467 -0.89 4.37 10.94
N GLU A 468 0.40 4.71 10.97
CA GLU A 468 0.99 5.69 11.90
C GLU A 468 0.25 7.03 11.83
N ASN A 469 -0.29 7.36 10.66
CA ASN A 469 -1.03 8.60 10.44
C ASN A 469 -2.43 8.55 11.04
N LEU A 470 -3.13 7.40 10.98
CA LEU A 470 -4.40 7.24 11.69
C LEU A 470 -4.18 7.26 13.21
N VAL A 471 -3.07 6.66 13.69
CA VAL A 471 -2.65 6.78 15.10
C VAL A 471 -2.41 8.26 15.45
N SER A 472 -1.67 9.01 14.63
CA SER A 472 -1.41 10.44 14.89
C SER A 472 -2.70 11.25 14.90
N MET A 473 -3.53 11.15 13.85
CA MET A 473 -4.81 11.88 13.75
C MET A 473 -5.76 11.55 14.89
N PHE A 474 -5.77 10.29 15.34
CA PHE A 474 -6.50 9.86 16.52
C PHE A 474 -5.98 10.56 17.79
N LEU A 475 -4.66 10.60 17.96
CA LEU A 475 -4.02 11.19 19.14
C LEU A 475 -4.04 12.73 19.12
N ASP A 476 -4.17 13.37 17.96
CA ASP A 476 -4.20 14.83 17.77
C ASP A 476 -5.55 15.47 18.13
N ASN A 477 -6.65 14.72 18.08
CA ASN A 477 -8.01 15.21 18.32
C ASN A 477 -8.48 15.06 19.78
N ASP A 478 -7.56 14.96 20.75
CA ASP A 478 -7.82 14.69 22.19
C ASP A 478 -8.73 13.48 22.50
N GLY A 479 -9.09 12.69 21.48
CA GLY A 479 -10.04 11.60 21.57
C GLY A 479 -11.50 11.97 21.32
N GLU A 480 -11.87 13.14 20.83
CA GLU A 480 -13.23 13.28 20.28
C GLU A 480 -13.27 12.63 18.88
N ILE A 481 -14.04 11.55 18.74
CA ILE A 481 -14.01 10.71 17.55
C ILE A 481 -15.36 10.75 16.88
N ASN A 482 -15.45 11.65 15.91
CA ASN A 482 -16.45 11.55 14.86
C ASN A 482 -15.78 10.87 13.64
N PRO A 483 -16.19 9.64 13.26
CA PRO A 483 -15.65 8.91 12.12
C PRO A 483 -15.73 9.71 10.80
N GLU A 484 -16.78 10.51 10.63
CA GLU A 484 -16.94 11.39 9.46
C GLU A 484 -15.89 12.49 9.45
N LYS A 485 -15.64 13.12 10.61
CA LYS A 485 -14.59 14.14 10.74
C LYS A 485 -13.20 13.55 10.43
N ILE A 486 -12.89 12.35 10.93
CA ILE A 486 -11.62 11.69 10.64
C ILE A 486 -11.45 11.42 9.15
N MET A 487 -12.49 10.89 8.50
CA MET A 487 -12.46 10.65 7.06
C MET A 487 -12.26 11.97 6.29
N LEU A 488 -13.04 13.01 6.62
CA LEU A 488 -12.96 14.31 5.98
C LEU A 488 -11.59 14.95 6.15
N ASP A 489 -11.02 14.91 7.36
CA ASP A 489 -9.68 15.39 7.66
C ASP A 489 -8.64 14.63 6.82
N ALA A 490 -8.79 13.30 6.66
CA ALA A 490 -7.87 12.48 5.86
C ALA A 490 -7.90 12.81 4.36
N ILE A 491 -9.01 13.35 3.85
CA ILE A 491 -9.21 13.73 2.45
C ILE A 491 -9.31 15.25 2.22
N SER A 492 -8.93 16.06 3.21
CA SER A 492 -9.05 17.53 3.18
C SER A 492 -7.87 18.24 2.51
N GLY A 493 -6.73 17.55 2.36
CA GLY A 493 -5.47 18.16 1.89
C GLY A 493 -5.57 18.83 0.52
N GLU A 494 -4.71 19.83 0.27
CA GLU A 494 -4.71 20.64 -0.96
C GLU A 494 -4.66 19.80 -2.25
N GLN A 495 -3.94 18.68 -2.22
CA GLN A 495 -3.86 17.71 -3.32
C GLN A 495 -5.22 17.15 -3.76
N TYR A 496 -6.19 17.02 -2.84
CA TYR A 496 -7.54 16.54 -3.12
C TYR A 496 -8.41 17.60 -3.80
N GLN A 497 -8.08 18.88 -3.68
CA GLN A 497 -8.80 19.97 -4.34
C GLN A 497 -8.55 20.03 -5.85
N LYS A 498 -7.49 19.36 -6.32
CA LYS A 498 -7.15 19.25 -7.75
C LYS A 498 -7.94 18.16 -8.48
N LEU A 499 -8.75 17.40 -7.76
CA LEU A 499 -9.55 16.31 -8.32
C LEU A 499 -10.81 16.86 -8.98
N VAL A 500 -11.13 16.35 -10.17
CA VAL A 500 -12.28 16.80 -10.96
C VAL A 500 -13.11 15.60 -11.39
N VAL A 501 -14.42 15.61 -11.12
CA VAL A 501 -15.35 14.63 -11.67
C VAL A 501 -15.83 15.12 -13.03
N VAL A 502 -15.62 14.31 -14.06
CA VAL A 502 -15.94 14.61 -15.46
C VAL A 502 -16.74 13.42 -15.99
N ASP A 503 -18.03 13.41 -15.71
CA ASP A 503 -18.96 12.39 -16.20
C ASP A 503 -19.90 12.97 -17.26
#